data_AF-A0A345WM00-F1
#
_entry.id   AF-A0A345WM00-F1
#
_cell.length_a   1.000
_cell.length_b   1.000
_cell.length_c   1.000
_cell.angle_alpha   90.00
_cell.angle_beta   90.00
_cell.angle_gamma   90.00
#
_symmetry.space_group_name_H-M   'P 1'
#
loop_
_entity.id
_entity.type
_entity.pdbx_description
1 polymer ?
#
loop_
_entity_poly.entity_id
_entity_poly.type
_entity_poly.pdbx_seq_one_letter_code
_entity_poly.pdbx_strand_id
1 'polypeptide(L)' 'MFVDFRDQPPPPPWRPKPVQKGPQLTRRQQDTLAAIIGVNMLLLLIAPIGGATVIQAIVALFR' A
#
# COMPACT_ATOMS: atom_id res chain seq x y z
N MET A 1 31.98 47.02 -11.66
CA MET A 1 32.82 46.22 -10.76
C MET A 1 32.35 44.78 -10.84
N PHE A 2 33.24 43.82 -11.08
CA PHE A 2 32.90 42.39 -11.06
C PHE A 2 33.27 41.82 -9.70
N VAL A 3 32.40 41.01 -9.12
CA VAL A 3 32.70 40.30 -7.85
C VAL A 3 33.64 39.15 -8.17
N ASP A 4 34.80 39.14 -7.54
CA ASP A 4 35.76 38.03 -7.61
C ASP A 4 35.34 36.94 -6.62
N PHE A 5 35.23 35.70 -7.09
CA PHE A 5 34.76 34.55 -6.32
C PHE A 5 35.89 33.64 -5.82
N ARG A 6 37.15 34.07 -5.98
CA ARG A 6 38.33 33.27 -5.60
C ARG A 6 38.39 32.87 -4.12
N ASP A 7 37.78 33.65 -3.23
CA ASP A 7 37.79 33.40 -1.78
C ASP A 7 36.56 32.63 -1.28
N GLN A 8 35.72 32.07 -2.16
CA GLN A 8 34.57 31.28 -1.72
C GLN A 8 34.99 29.86 -1.30
N PRO A 9 34.68 29.45 -0.06
CA PRO A 9 34.92 28.08 0.36
C PRO A 9 34.07 27.10 -0.46
N PRO A 10 34.58 25.89 -0.75
CA PRO A 10 33.83 24.90 -1.51
C PRO A 10 32.51 24.55 -0.80
N PRO A 11 31.43 24.28 -1.57
CA PRO A 11 30.16 23.90 -0.99
C PRO A 11 30.31 22.62 -0.16
N PRO A 12 29.50 22.47 0.91
CA PRO A 12 29.57 21.28 1.75
C PRO A 12 29.25 20.03 0.92
N PRO A 13 29.87 18.88 1.25
CA PRO A 13 29.60 17.63 0.55
C PRO A 13 28.12 17.27 0.67
N TRP A 14 27.54 16.81 -0.44
CA TRP A 14 26.17 16.34 -0.48
C TRP A 14 25.97 15.21 0.53
N ARG A 15 24.91 15.32 1.35
CA ARG A 15 24.47 14.26 2.25
C ARG A 15 23.11 13.75 1.79
N PRO A 16 22.92 12.43 1.64
CA PRO A 16 21.60 11.90 1.38
C PRO A 16 20.67 12.31 2.53
N LYS A 17 19.50 12.87 2.20
CA LYS A 17 18.46 13.06 3.21
C LYS A 17 18.14 11.68 3.81
N PRO A 18 18.00 11.56 5.14
CA PRO A 18 17.56 10.31 5.72
C PRO A 18 16.24 9.91 5.07
N VAL A 19 16.19 8.69 4.52
CA VAL A 19 14.94 8.13 4.01
C VAL A 19 14.01 8.09 5.21
N GLN A 20 12.97 8.91 5.20
CA GLN A 20 11.92 8.81 6.20
C GLN A 20 11.31 7.42 6.03
N LYS A 21 11.67 6.48 6.91
CA LYS A 21 11.00 5.19 6.98
C LYS A 21 9.57 5.52 7.31
N GLY A 22 8.67 5.29 6.35
CA GLY A 22 7.24 5.51 6.54
C GLY A 22 6.73 4.73 7.77
N PRO A 23 5.50 5.02 8.23
CA PRO A 23 4.92 4.34 9.38
C PRO A 23 5.05 2.82 9.25
N GLN A 24 5.74 2.19 10.19
CA GLN A 24 5.89 0.74 10.20
C GLN A 24 4.66 0.12 10.86
N LEU A 25 4.11 -0.93 10.24
CA LEU A 25 3.01 -1.68 10.83
C LEU A 25 3.49 -2.34 12.12
N THR A 26 2.71 -2.18 13.18
CA THR A 26 2.86 -2.96 14.41
C THR A 26 2.60 -4.44 14.13
N ARG A 27 3.09 -5.34 14.99
CA ARG A 27 2.89 -6.79 14.82
C ARG A 27 1.41 -7.16 14.67
N ARG A 28 0.54 -6.56 15.50
CA ARG A 28 -0.91 -6.75 15.43
C ARG A 28 -1.49 -6.32 14.09
N GLN A 29 -1.02 -5.20 13.53
CA GLN A 29 -1.49 -4.74 12.21
C GLN A 29 -1.04 -5.66 11.09
N GLN A 30 0.17 -6.24 11.18
CA GLN A 30 0.65 -7.23 10.22
C GLN A 30 -0.21 -8.50 10.27
N ASP A 31 -0.51 -9.00 11.49
CA ASP A 31 -1.34 -10.19 11.68
C ASP A 31 -2.77 -9.96 11.16
N THR A 32 -3.37 -8.79 11.47
CA THR A 32 -4.68 -8.41 10.92
C THR A 32 -4.66 -8.29 9.40
N LEU A 33 -3.63 -7.68 8.82
CA LEU A 33 -3.50 -7.55 7.37
C LEU A 33 -3.38 -8.93 6.70
N ALA A 34 -2.58 -9.83 7.27
CA ALA A 34 -2.45 -11.20 6.79
C ALA A 34 -3.78 -11.96 6.85
N ALA A 35 -4.54 -11.80 7.94
CA ALA A 35 -5.87 -12.39 8.06
C ALA A 35 -6.85 -11.86 7.00
N ILE A 36 -6.87 -10.54 6.76
CA ILE A 36 -7.72 -9.92 5.73
C ILE A 36 -7.37 -10.48 4.34
N ILE A 37 -6.09 -10.56 4.00
CA ILE A 37 -5.64 -11.13 2.72
C ILE A 37 -6.09 -12.59 2.59
N GLY A 38 -5.86 -13.40 3.63
CA GLY A 38 -6.25 -14.82 3.64
C GLY A 38 -7.75 -15.02 3.47
N VAL A 39 -8.58 -14.24 4.18
CA VAL A 39 -10.04 -14.28 4.04
C VAL A 39 -10.47 -13.89 2.64
N ASN A 40 -9.89 -12.83 2.05
CA ASN A 40 -10.24 -12.42 0.69
C ASN A 40 -9.85 -13.46 -0.35
N MET A 41 -8.69 -14.12 -0.21
CA MET A 41 -8.31 -15.22 -1.09
C MET A 41 -9.27 -16.41 -0.98
N LEU A 42 -9.70 -16.75 0.24
CA LEU A 42 -10.70 -17.80 0.45
C LEU A 42 -12.05 -17.40 -0.18
N LEU A 43 -12.49 -16.17 0.04
CA LEU A 43 -13.70 -15.64 -0.57
C LEU A 43 -13.60 -15.61 -2.09
N LEU A 44 -12.44 -15.36 -2.71
CA LEU A 44 -12.30 -15.45 -4.16
C LEU A 44 -12.57 -16.87 -4.70
N LEU A 45 -12.42 -17.91 -3.89
CA LEU A 45 -12.74 -19.29 -4.27
C LEU A 45 -14.18 -19.68 -3.92
N ILE A 46 -14.69 -19.19 -2.78
CA ILE A 46 -16.04 -19.50 -2.30
C ILE A 46 -17.09 -18.61 -2.96
N ALA A 47 -16.81 -17.33 -3.18
CA ALA A 47 -17.73 -16.37 -3.77
C ALA A 47 -18.11 -16.65 -5.23
N PRO A 48 -17.32 -17.34 -6.08
CA PRO A 48 -17.85 -17.88 -7.33
C PRO A 48 -18.96 -18.91 -7.10
N ILE A 49 -18.82 -19.73 -6.06
CA ILE A 49 -19.81 -20.77 -5.69
C ILE A 49 -21.05 -20.12 -5.04
N GLY A 50 -20.84 -19.22 -4.07
CA GLY A 50 -21.89 -18.48 -3.36
C GLY A 50 -22.52 -17.34 -4.18
N GLY A 51 -21.73 -16.73 -5.05
CA GLY A 51 -22.13 -15.65 -5.95
C GLY A 51 -23.01 -16.17 -7.08
N ALA A 52 -22.76 -17.38 -7.58
CA ALA A 52 -23.71 -18.07 -8.45
C ALA A 52 -25.07 -18.24 -7.77
N THR A 53 -25.10 -18.60 -6.47
CA THR A 53 -26.34 -18.74 -5.70
C THR A 53 -27.04 -17.39 -5.49
N VAL A 54 -26.31 -16.32 -5.17
CA VAL A 54 -26.90 -14.96 -5.03
C VAL A 54 -27.42 -14.44 -6.37
N ILE A 55 -26.66 -14.58 -7.46
CA ILE A 55 -27.11 -14.21 -8.81
C ILE A 55 -28.35 -15.01 -9.19
N GLN A 56 -28.34 -16.33 -8.93
CA GLN A 56 -29.46 -17.21 -9.23
C GLN A 56 -30.71 -16.83 -8.42
N ALA A 57 -30.55 -16.44 -7.15
CA ALA A 57 -31.63 -15.95 -6.29
C ALA A 57 -32.18 -14.60 -6.77
N ILE A 58 -31.32 -13.66 -7.19
CA ILE A 58 -31.74 -12.37 -7.76
C ILE A 58 -32.51 -12.61 -9.07
N VAL A 59 -31.98 -13.44 -9.98
CA VAL A 59 -32.68 -13.82 -11.21
C VAL A 59 -33.98 -14.58 -10.92
N ALA A 60 -34.08 -15.30 -9.78
CA ALA A 60 -35.32 -15.93 -9.31
C ALA A 60 -36.39 -14.95 -8.88
N LEU A 61 -36.01 -13.78 -8.39
CA LEU A 61 -36.92 -12.77 -7.91
C LEU A 61 -37.59 -11.97 -9.04
N PHE A 62 -36.95 -11.90 -10.21
CA PHE A 62 -37.40 -11.11 -11.38
C PHE A 62 -37.95 -11.96 -12.54
N ARG A 63 -38.18 -13.25 -12.33
CA ARG A 63 -38.75 -14.17 -13.33
C ARG A 63 -40.18 -14.55 -12.98
#